data_AF-A0A257NVJ9-F1
#
_entry.id   AF-A0A257NVJ9-F1
#
_cell.length_a   1.000
_cell.length_b   1.000
_cell.length_c   1.000
_cell.angle_alpha   90.00
_cell.angle_beta   90.00
_cell.angle_gamma   90.00
#
_symmetry.space_group_name_H-M   'P 1'
#
loop_
_entity.id
_entity.type
_entity.pdbx_description
1 polymer ?
#
loop_
_entity_poly.entity_id
_entity_poly.type
_entity_poly.pdbx_seq_one_letter_code
_entity_poly.pdbx_strand_id
1 'polypeptide(L)'
;MKTTLKTNITIKEICEGFVYNELEGKGLFGLSGKLIIQPPYQRNFIYAEAGKEAAVIESILKEYPIGLIYFNKVGKGKFEVLDGQQRITSIGRFIAGKFAIQDENGMPQNFSGLAREKRAKIENTKLTIYECEGEETDIMNWFETINIVGIPLNDQEKSNAVYYGPFVTLAKEE
;
A
#
# COMPACT_ATOMS: atom_id res chain seq x y z
N MET A 1 -6.69 -8.30 20.08
CA MET A 1 -5.73 -7.74 19.10
C MET A 1 -4.38 -7.36 19.73
N LYS A 2 -3.26 -7.66 19.06
CA LYS A 2 -1.88 -7.22 19.39
C LYS A 2 -1.33 -6.37 18.25
N THR A 3 -0.67 -5.26 18.57
CA THR A 3 -0.01 -4.40 17.58
C THR A 3 1.48 -4.27 17.89
N THR A 4 2.30 -4.22 16.85
CA THR A 4 3.76 -4.02 16.95
C THR A 4 4.19 -2.93 15.99
N LEU A 5 4.76 -1.85 16.51
CA LEU A 5 5.28 -0.76 15.70
C LEU A 5 6.61 -1.13 15.04
N LYS A 6 6.72 -0.88 13.74
CA LYS A 6 7.93 -1.00 12.93
C LYS A 6 8.22 0.35 12.29
N THR A 7 9.41 0.89 12.54
CA THR A 7 9.87 2.19 12.00
C THR A 7 11.15 2.08 11.18
N ASN A 8 11.65 0.86 10.98
CA ASN A 8 12.93 0.60 10.33
C ASN A 8 12.80 0.05 8.90
N ILE A 9 11.57 -0.22 8.44
CA ILE A 9 11.30 -0.74 7.10
C ILE A 9 11.34 0.42 6.12
N THR A 10 12.16 0.29 5.09
CA THR A 10 12.32 1.29 4.02
C THR A 10 11.36 1.06 2.85
N ILE A 11 11.14 2.09 2.05
CA ILE A 11 10.44 1.97 0.76
C ILE A 11 11.10 0.92 -0.12
N LYS A 12 12.43 0.88 -0.17
CA LYS A 12 13.17 -0.12 -0.96
C LYS A 12 12.82 -1.55 -0.55
N GLU A 13 12.75 -1.83 0.75
CA GLU A 13 12.38 -3.15 1.26
C GLU A 13 10.91 -3.48 0.94
N ILE A 14 9.99 -2.53 1.10
CA ILE A 14 8.58 -2.72 0.77
C ILE A 14 8.38 -3.03 -0.72
N CYS A 15 9.07 -2.30 -1.59
CA CYS A 15 8.96 -2.46 -3.03
C CYS A 15 9.86 -3.58 -3.58
N GLU A 16 10.59 -4.29 -2.74
CA GLU A 16 11.36 -5.45 -3.18
C GLU A 16 10.41 -6.55 -3.68
N GLY A 17 10.65 -7.04 -4.90
CA GLY A 17 9.76 -8.00 -5.55
C GLY A 17 8.38 -7.41 -5.91
N PHE A 18 8.30 -6.08 -6.08
CA PHE A 18 7.06 -5.42 -6.47
C PHE A 18 6.58 -5.88 -7.85
N VAL A 19 5.38 -6.48 -7.89
CA VAL A 19 4.75 -6.94 -9.13
C VAL A 19 3.47 -6.16 -9.35
N TYR A 20 3.50 -5.24 -10.31
CA TYR A 20 2.32 -4.53 -10.75
C TYR A 20 1.76 -5.19 -12.00
N ASN A 21 0.63 -5.89 -11.84
CA ASN A 21 -0.11 -6.47 -12.95
C ASN A 21 -1.42 -5.69 -13.16
N GLU A 22 -1.54 -5.01 -14.30
CA GLU A 22 -2.75 -4.26 -14.67
C GLU A 22 -3.92 -5.18 -15.06
N LEU A 23 -3.66 -6.45 -15.37
CA LEU A 23 -4.61 -7.35 -16.03
C LEU A 23 -5.09 -8.53 -15.18
N GLU A 24 -4.31 -9.03 -14.21
CA GLU A 24 -4.56 -10.40 -13.67
C GLU A 24 -5.43 -10.52 -12.42
N GLY A 25 -5.83 -9.45 -11.72
CA GLY A 25 -6.60 -9.60 -10.46
C GLY A 25 -5.86 -10.37 -9.33
N LYS A 26 -4.65 -10.87 -9.59
CA LYS A 26 -3.70 -11.38 -8.60
C LYS A 26 -3.09 -10.18 -7.89
N GLY A 27 -3.23 -10.14 -6.57
CA GLY A 27 -2.89 -8.98 -5.75
C GLY A 27 -1.50 -8.41 -6.02
N LEU A 28 -1.36 -7.10 -5.82
CA LEU A 28 -0.06 -6.43 -5.86
C LEU A 28 0.83 -6.96 -4.72
N PHE A 29 2.04 -7.41 -5.00
CA PHE A 29 2.95 -7.96 -3.98
C PHE A 29 4.12 -7.02 -3.67
N GLY A 30 4.67 -7.14 -2.46
CA GLY A 30 5.89 -6.46 -2.01
C GLY A 30 6.63 -7.26 -0.93
N LEU A 31 7.68 -6.68 -0.36
CA LEU A 31 8.50 -7.29 0.69
C LEU A 31 9.03 -8.68 0.30
N SER A 32 9.50 -8.84 -0.95
CA SER A 32 9.92 -10.12 -1.54
C SER A 32 8.81 -11.19 -1.51
N GLY A 33 7.58 -10.79 -1.83
CA GLY A 33 6.41 -11.68 -1.88
C GLY A 33 5.78 -11.98 -0.52
N LYS A 34 6.27 -11.36 0.56
CA LYS A 34 5.72 -11.52 1.91
C LYS A 34 4.55 -10.60 2.21
N LEU A 35 4.42 -9.50 1.45
CA LEU A 35 3.35 -8.52 1.62
C LEU A 35 2.40 -8.59 0.43
N ILE A 36 1.12 -8.82 0.70
CA ILE A 36 0.03 -8.60 -0.25
C ILE A 36 -0.43 -7.16 -0.08
N ILE A 37 -0.06 -6.29 -1.01
CA ILE A 37 -0.37 -4.85 -1.00
C ILE A 37 -1.83 -4.61 -1.33
N GLN A 38 -2.39 -5.35 -2.30
CA GLN A 38 -3.80 -5.25 -2.69
C GLN A 38 -4.49 -6.60 -2.49
N PRO A 39 -4.96 -6.91 -1.28
CA PRO A 39 -5.75 -8.10 -1.05
C PRO A 39 -7.15 -7.97 -1.70
N PRO A 40 -7.82 -9.10 -2.03
CA PRO A 40 -9.04 -9.11 -2.86
C PRO A 40 -10.28 -8.41 -2.29
N TYR A 41 -10.28 -8.12 -0.99
CA TYR A 41 -11.35 -7.42 -0.29
C TYR A 41 -11.18 -5.89 -0.31
N GLN A 42 -9.97 -5.40 -0.60
CA GLN A 42 -9.72 -3.98 -0.72
C GLN A 42 -10.15 -3.44 -2.10
N ARG A 43 -10.42 -2.14 -2.13
CA ARG A 43 -10.82 -1.44 -3.34
C ARG A 43 -9.74 -1.44 -4.41
N ASN A 44 -10.17 -1.20 -5.64
CA ASN A 44 -9.25 -0.96 -6.74
C ASN A 44 -8.35 0.24 -6.46
N PHE A 45 -7.19 0.24 -7.09
CA PHE A 45 -6.28 1.36 -7.03
C PHE A 45 -6.87 2.55 -7.80
N ILE A 46 -7.18 3.65 -7.10
CA ILE A 46 -7.88 4.81 -7.67
C ILE A 46 -7.03 6.09 -7.71
N TYR A 47 -5.84 6.09 -7.09
CA TYR A 47 -4.99 7.28 -7.07
C TYR A 47 -4.49 7.67 -8.47
N ALA A 48 -4.31 6.70 -9.38
CA ALA A 48 -3.94 6.96 -10.78
C ALA A 48 -4.97 7.87 -11.46
N GLU A 49 -6.22 7.43 -11.46
CA GLU A 49 -7.33 8.13 -12.11
C GLU A 49 -7.61 9.49 -11.44
N ALA A 50 -7.43 9.58 -10.12
CA ALA A 50 -7.61 10.81 -9.36
C ALA A 50 -6.42 11.78 -9.44
N GLY A 51 -5.32 11.43 -10.13
CA GLY A 51 -4.10 12.25 -10.18
C GLY A 51 -3.37 12.41 -8.84
N LYS A 52 -3.61 11.51 -7.88
CA LYS A 52 -3.09 11.61 -6.50
C LYS A 52 -1.75 10.89 -6.31
N GLU A 53 -1.32 10.04 -7.25
CA GLU A 53 -0.06 9.28 -7.13
C GLU A 53 1.16 10.19 -7.03
N ALA A 54 1.21 11.27 -7.83
CA ALA A 54 2.32 12.22 -7.85
C ALA A 54 2.51 12.91 -6.48
N ALA A 55 1.41 13.29 -5.83
CA ALA A 55 1.44 13.94 -4.52
C ALA A 55 2.08 13.06 -3.43
N VAL A 56 1.96 11.72 -3.53
CA VAL A 56 2.64 10.79 -2.61
C VAL A 56 4.15 10.89 -2.78
N ILE A 57 4.64 10.87 -4.01
CA ILE A 57 6.07 10.95 -4.32
C ILE A 57 6.64 12.32 -3.96
N GLU A 58 5.92 13.39 -4.26
CA GLU A 58 6.29 14.75 -3.88
C GLU A 58 6.41 14.91 -2.36
N SER A 59 5.47 14.32 -1.61
CA SER A 59 5.51 14.32 -0.15
C SER A 59 6.78 13.65 0.38
N ILE A 60 7.18 12.50 -0.21
CA ILE A 60 8.42 11.80 0.14
C ILE A 60 9.65 12.67 -0.14
N LEU A 61 9.70 13.29 -1.32
CA LEU A 61 10.82 14.16 -1.69
C LEU A 61 10.93 15.40 -0.78
N LYS A 62 9.81 15.90 -0.27
CA LYS A 62 9.72 16.99 0.71
C LYS A 62 9.88 16.53 2.17
N GLU A 63 10.09 15.24 2.42
CA GLU A 63 10.20 14.65 3.78
C GLU A 63 8.95 14.84 4.63
N TYR A 64 7.80 14.97 3.99
CA TYR A 64 6.53 15.02 4.68
C TYR A 64 6.11 13.61 5.12
N PRO A 65 5.49 13.47 6.30
CA PRO A 65 4.98 12.19 6.74
C PRO A 65 3.95 11.66 5.73
N ILE A 66 4.21 10.49 5.16
CA ILE A 66 3.26 9.82 4.25
C ILE A 66 2.13 9.10 4.99
N GLY A 67 2.05 9.27 6.31
CA GLY A 67 1.03 8.69 7.19
C GLY A 67 1.36 7.28 7.64
N LEU A 68 0.63 6.82 8.66
CA LEU A 68 0.73 5.47 9.21
C LEU A 68 0.25 4.43 8.20
N ILE A 69 0.90 3.28 8.19
CA ILE A 69 0.54 2.11 7.40
C ILE A 69 0.21 0.97 8.37
N TYR A 70 -0.80 0.16 8.04
CA TYR A 70 -1.20 -0.97 8.87
C TYR A 70 -1.08 -2.26 8.07
N PHE A 71 -0.41 -3.24 8.65
CA PHE A 71 -0.34 -4.60 8.11
C PHE A 71 -1.12 -5.54 9.00
N ASN A 72 -1.90 -6.42 8.40
CA ASN A 72 -2.42 -7.61 9.04
C ASN A 72 -1.44 -8.77 8.86
N LYS A 73 -1.06 -9.44 9.95
CA LYS A 73 -0.19 -10.62 9.91
C LYS A 73 -1.05 -11.87 9.77
N VAL A 74 -1.14 -12.39 8.54
CA VAL A 74 -1.95 -13.57 8.19
C VAL A 74 -1.20 -14.90 8.34
N GLY A 75 0.09 -14.85 8.63
CA GLY A 75 0.89 -16.05 8.85
C GLY A 75 2.33 -15.73 9.21
N LYS A 76 3.16 -16.77 9.32
CA LYS A 76 4.58 -16.62 9.65
C LYS A 76 5.31 -15.86 8.54
N GLY A 77 5.58 -14.58 8.79
CA GLY A 77 6.25 -13.70 7.83
C GLY A 77 5.41 -13.37 6.60
N LYS A 78 4.09 -13.55 6.66
CA LYS A 78 3.14 -13.17 5.61
C LYS A 78 2.23 -12.06 6.13
N PHE A 79 2.05 -11.03 5.32
CA PHE A 79 1.34 -9.82 5.67
C PHE A 79 0.39 -9.41 4.56
N GLU A 80 -0.68 -8.75 4.93
CA GLU A 80 -1.61 -8.07 4.03
C GLU A 80 -1.72 -6.62 4.45
N VAL A 81 -1.82 -5.71 3.49
CA VAL A 81 -2.06 -4.30 3.82
C VAL A 81 -3.48 -4.15 4.34
N LEU A 82 -3.62 -3.64 5.55
CA LEU A 82 -4.89 -3.27 6.16
C LEU A 82 -5.25 -1.82 5.84
N ASP A 83 -4.28 -0.91 5.87
CA ASP A 83 -4.43 0.47 5.40
C ASP A 83 -3.10 0.98 4.81
N GLY A 84 -3.19 1.89 3.83
CA GLY A 84 -2.03 2.44 3.12
C GLY A 84 -1.80 1.86 1.72
N GLN A 85 -2.70 1.00 1.23
CA GLN A 85 -2.63 0.38 -0.10
C GLN A 85 -2.35 1.39 -1.20
N GLN A 86 -3.10 2.49 -1.26
CA GLN A 86 -2.98 3.50 -2.33
C GLN A 86 -1.61 4.19 -2.30
N ARG A 87 -1.06 4.43 -1.10
CA ARG A 87 0.26 5.05 -0.92
C ARG A 87 1.37 4.10 -1.36
N ILE A 88 1.37 2.87 -0.86
CA ILE A 88 2.38 1.86 -1.23
C ILE A 88 2.33 1.57 -2.73
N THR A 89 1.13 1.45 -3.31
CA THR A 89 0.94 1.22 -4.75
C THR A 89 1.50 2.36 -5.59
N SER A 90 1.23 3.61 -5.20
CA SER A 90 1.78 4.80 -5.89
C SER A 90 3.31 4.80 -5.88
N ILE A 91 3.91 4.47 -4.74
CA ILE A 91 5.37 4.38 -4.58
C ILE A 91 5.95 3.30 -5.50
N GLY A 92 5.40 2.10 -5.45
CA GLY A 92 5.86 0.99 -6.28
C GLY A 92 5.69 1.25 -7.78
N ARG A 93 4.55 1.84 -8.20
CA ARG A 93 4.31 2.26 -9.59
C ARG A 93 5.33 3.30 -10.05
N PHE A 94 5.69 4.26 -9.21
CA PHE A 94 6.71 5.26 -9.55
C PHE A 94 8.09 4.62 -9.73
N ILE A 95 8.52 3.77 -8.79
CA ILE A 95 9.80 3.06 -8.85
C ILE A 95 9.87 2.15 -10.08
N ALA A 96 8.76 1.50 -10.43
CA ALA A 96 8.62 0.69 -11.63
C ALA A 96 8.51 1.51 -12.94
N GLY A 97 8.59 2.85 -12.86
CA GLY A 97 8.55 3.74 -14.02
C GLY A 97 7.20 3.83 -14.72
N LYS A 98 6.09 3.57 -14.00
CA LYS A 98 4.73 3.57 -14.57
C LYS A 98 4.15 4.98 -14.76
N PHE A 99 4.72 5.99 -14.11
CA PHE A 99 4.34 7.39 -14.28
C PHE A 99 5.50 8.34 -13.93
N ALA A 100 5.32 9.61 -14.26
CA ALA A 100 6.28 10.71 -14.02
C ALA A 100 5.74 11.70 -12.97
N ILE A 101 6.65 12.34 -12.23
CA ILE A 101 6.34 13.55 -11.45
C ILE A 101 6.87 14.79 -12.16
N GLN A 102 6.34 15.97 -11.85
CA GLN A 102 6.93 17.22 -12.32
C GLN A 102 8.07 17.66 -11.39
N ASP A 103 9.18 18.11 -11.97
CA ASP A 103 10.22 18.80 -11.22
C ASP A 103 9.92 20.29 -11.02
N GLU A 104 10.86 21.00 -10.40
CA GLU A 104 10.73 22.44 -10.09
C GLU A 104 10.58 23.33 -11.33
N ASN A 105 10.94 22.82 -12.52
CA ASN A 105 10.80 23.50 -13.80
C ASN A 105 9.56 23.02 -14.58
N GLY A 106 8.72 22.18 -13.97
CA GLY A 106 7.55 21.57 -14.62
C GLY A 106 7.89 20.44 -15.60
N MET A 107 9.15 19.96 -15.62
CA MET A 107 9.55 18.90 -16.53
C MET A 107 9.21 17.53 -15.95
N PRO A 108 8.67 16.60 -16.77
CA PRO A 108 8.31 15.26 -16.31
C PRO A 108 9.58 14.42 -16.03
N GLN A 109 9.62 13.81 -14.84
CA GLN A 109 10.70 12.95 -14.37
C GLN A 109 10.14 11.61 -13.91
N ASN A 110 10.62 10.52 -14.53
CA ASN A 110 10.42 9.16 -14.03
C ASN A 110 11.48 8.84 -12.96
N PHE A 111 11.27 7.78 -12.17
CA PHE A 111 12.23 7.38 -11.14
C PHE A 111 13.66 7.24 -11.66
N SER A 112 13.86 6.61 -12.83
CA SER A 112 15.18 6.44 -13.45
C SER A 112 15.84 7.76 -13.90
N GLY A 113 15.03 8.78 -14.25
CA GLY A 113 15.50 10.11 -14.65
C GLY A 113 15.90 11.01 -13.47
N LEU A 114 15.47 10.67 -12.25
CA LEU A 114 15.83 11.43 -11.06
C LEU A 114 17.33 11.35 -10.76
N ALA A 115 17.86 12.47 -10.27
CA ALA A 115 19.19 12.54 -9.68
C ALA A 115 19.38 11.45 -8.63
N ARG A 116 20.59 10.89 -8.54
CA ARG A 116 20.92 9.75 -7.66
C ARG A 116 20.52 10.02 -6.20
N GLU A 117 20.71 11.25 -5.74
CA GLU A 117 20.34 11.68 -4.39
C GLU A 117 18.83 11.62 -4.15
N LYS A 118 18.01 12.10 -5.11
CA LYS A 118 16.54 12.03 -5.02
C LYS A 118 16.04 10.59 -5.04
N ARG A 119 16.64 9.72 -5.87
CA ARG A 119 16.33 8.28 -5.85
C ARG A 119 16.65 7.64 -4.50
N ALA A 120 17.86 7.88 -3.98
CA ALA A 120 18.27 7.37 -2.69
C ALA A 120 17.37 7.90 -1.55
N LYS A 121 16.91 9.14 -1.65
CA LYS A 121 15.95 9.73 -0.68
C LYS A 121 14.65 8.95 -0.66
N ILE A 122 14.07 8.66 -1.83
CA ILE A 122 12.85 7.86 -1.94
C ILE A 122 13.10 6.44 -1.40
N GLU A 123 14.12 5.74 -1.89
CA GLU A 123 14.41 4.35 -1.52
C GLU A 123 14.64 4.17 -0.01
N ASN A 124 15.38 5.09 0.62
CA ASN A 124 15.75 5.01 2.03
C ASN A 124 14.72 5.62 2.99
N THR A 125 13.62 6.18 2.46
CA THR A 125 12.54 6.71 3.32
C THR A 125 11.99 5.57 4.17
N LYS A 126 11.99 5.78 5.48
CA LYS A 126 11.46 4.84 6.46
C LYS A 126 9.96 5.01 6.61
N LEU A 127 9.26 3.89 6.70
CA LEU A 127 7.82 3.83 6.84
C LEU A 127 7.45 3.53 8.30
N THR A 128 6.39 4.19 8.78
CA THR A 128 5.81 3.93 10.09
C THR A 128 4.68 2.92 9.93
N ILE A 129 4.95 1.67 10.28
CA ILE A 129 4.06 0.53 10.04
C ILE A 129 3.65 -0.11 11.36
N TYR A 130 2.36 -0.32 11.57
CA TYR A 130 1.85 -1.20 12.61
C TYR A 130 1.58 -2.59 12.04
N GLU A 131 2.28 -3.59 12.55
CA GLU A 131 1.93 -5.00 12.34
C GLU A 131 0.86 -5.39 13.37
N CYS A 132 -0.30 -5.81 12.87
CA CYS A 132 -1.46 -6.22 13.64
C CYS A 132 -1.61 -7.74 13.59
N GLU A 133 -1.91 -8.36 14.73
CA GLU A 133 -2.15 -9.80 14.86
C GLU A 133 -3.28 -10.01 15.87
N GLY A 134 -4.28 -10.81 15.53
CA GLY A 134 -5.44 -11.06 16.39
C GLY A 134 -6.50 -11.90 15.72
N GLU A 135 -7.63 -12.06 16.40
CA GLU A 135 -8.83 -12.67 15.82
C GLU A 135 -9.34 -11.85 14.63
N GLU A 136 -9.91 -12.53 13.64
CA GLU A 136 -10.43 -11.91 12.42
C GLU A 136 -11.45 -10.82 12.71
N THR A 137 -12.35 -11.04 13.66
CA THR A 137 -13.36 -10.07 14.10
C THR A 137 -12.75 -8.80 14.69
N ASP A 138 -11.68 -8.92 15.47
CA ASP A 138 -10.96 -7.77 16.04
C ASP A 138 -10.28 -6.94 14.94
N ILE A 139 -9.63 -7.61 13.99
CA ILE A 139 -8.94 -6.97 12.84
C ILE A 139 -9.97 -6.23 11.97
N MET A 140 -11.14 -6.83 11.79
CA MET A 140 -12.25 -6.25 11.04
C MET A 140 -12.84 -5.00 11.69
N ASN A 141 -13.16 -5.06 12.98
CA ASN A 141 -13.62 -3.89 13.73
C ASN A 141 -12.58 -2.76 13.71
N TRP A 142 -11.31 -3.11 13.80
CA TRP A 142 -10.21 -2.16 13.72
C TRP A 142 -10.08 -1.55 12.32
N PHE A 143 -10.21 -2.34 11.26
CA PHE A 143 -10.22 -1.87 9.88
C PHE A 143 -11.34 -0.85 9.64
N GLU A 144 -12.55 -1.12 10.11
CA GLU A 144 -13.65 -0.16 10.06
C GLU A 144 -13.30 1.13 10.82
N THR A 145 -12.76 1.01 12.03
CA THR A 145 -12.39 2.15 12.89
C THR A 145 -11.36 3.07 12.23
N ILE A 146 -10.32 2.52 11.60
CA ILE A 146 -9.31 3.34 10.90
C ILE A 146 -9.91 4.05 9.69
N ASN A 147 -10.72 3.34 8.89
CA ASN A 147 -11.27 3.91 7.66
C ASN A 147 -12.30 5.02 7.92
N ILE A 148 -12.92 5.06 9.12
CA ILE A 148 -13.81 6.16 9.53
C ILE A 148 -13.06 7.51 9.62
N VAL A 149 -11.77 7.51 9.97
CA VAL A 149 -10.94 8.73 10.04
C VAL A 149 -10.41 9.13 8.65
N GLY A 150 -10.39 8.19 7.70
CA GLY A 150 -9.90 8.37 6.33
C GLY A 150 -11.00 8.65 5.30
N ILE A 151 -10.81 8.17 4.08
CA ILE A 151 -11.87 8.15 3.06
C ILE A 151 -12.79 6.97 3.40
N PRO A 152 -14.08 7.21 3.72
CA PRO A 152 -14.97 6.16 4.16
C PRO A 152 -15.13 5.07 3.09
N LEU A 153 -15.26 3.84 3.57
CA LEU A 153 -15.54 2.69 2.72
C LEU A 153 -16.96 2.77 2.16
N ASN A 154 -17.14 2.36 0.91
CA ASN A 154 -18.48 2.15 0.35
C ASN A 154 -19.11 0.86 0.93
N ASP A 155 -20.42 0.69 0.74
CA ASP A 155 -21.13 -0.45 1.35
C ASP A 155 -20.71 -1.82 0.79
N GLN A 156 -20.16 -1.84 -0.43
CA GLN A 156 -19.62 -3.05 -1.04
C GLN A 156 -18.26 -3.44 -0.46
N GLU A 157 -17.43 -2.47 -0.10
CA GLU A 157 -16.17 -2.65 0.62
C GLU A 157 -16.41 -3.12 2.05
N LYS A 158 -17.39 -2.54 2.75
CA LYS A 158 -17.82 -3.02 4.07
C LYS A 158 -18.28 -4.47 3.99
N SER A 159 -19.14 -4.80 3.02
CA SER A 159 -19.62 -6.18 2.84
C SER A 159 -18.48 -7.15 2.53
N ASN A 160 -17.61 -6.82 1.57
CA ASN A 160 -16.48 -7.66 1.20
C ASN A 160 -15.49 -7.89 2.35
N ALA A 161 -15.30 -6.89 3.21
CA ALA A 161 -14.42 -7.00 4.36
C ALA A 161 -15.09 -7.82 5.47
N VAL A 162 -16.37 -7.59 5.79
CA VAL A 162 -17.13 -8.34 6.81
C VAL A 162 -17.22 -9.84 6.51
N TYR A 163 -17.31 -10.21 5.23
CA TYR A 163 -17.33 -11.61 4.80
C TYR A 163 -15.96 -12.13 4.37
N TYR A 164 -14.88 -11.35 4.56
CA TYR A 164 -13.54 -11.85 4.32
C TYR A 164 -13.26 -12.98 5.31
N GLY A 165 -12.80 -14.09 4.74
CA GLY A 165 -12.69 -15.40 5.36
C GLY A 165 -12.49 -16.43 4.23
N PRO A 166 -12.21 -17.70 4.55
CA PRO A 166 -11.99 -18.74 3.55
C PRO A 166 -13.12 -18.82 2.51
N PHE A 167 -14.35 -18.50 2.93
CA PHE A 167 -15.58 -18.67 2.15
C PHE A 167 -15.72 -17.67 0.99
N VAL A 168 -15.49 -16.36 1.20
CA VAL A 168 -15.58 -15.37 0.11
C VAL A 168 -14.37 -15.41 -0.80
N THR A 169 -13.22 -15.82 -0.28
CA THR A 169 -12.02 -16.06 -1.10
C THR A 169 -12.29 -17.15 -2.13
N LEU A 170 -12.92 -18.26 -1.73
CA LEU A 170 -13.34 -19.34 -2.64
C LEU A 170 -14.45 -18.91 -3.62
N ALA A 171 -15.41 -18.07 -3.18
CA ALA A 171 -16.50 -17.61 -4.04
C ALA A 171 -16.09 -16.60 -5.13
N LYS A 172 -14.89 -16.02 -5.04
CA LYS A 172 -14.31 -15.13 -6.06
C LYS A 172 -13.36 -15.87 -7.02
N GLU A 173 -13.12 -17.16 -6.82
CA GLU A 173 -12.29 -18.01 -7.70
C GLU A 173 -13.10 -18.67 -8.84
N GLU A 174 -14.43 -18.46 -8.90
CA GLU A 174 -15.32 -18.82 -10.02
C GLU A 174 -15.61 -17.64 -10.95
#